data_AF-A0A6B1GPJ7-F1
#
_entry.id   AF-A0A6B1GPJ7-F1
#
_cell.length_a   1.000
_cell.length_b   1.000
_cell.length_c   1.000
_cell.angle_alpha   90.00
_cell.angle_beta   90.00
_cell.angle_gamma   90.00
#
_symmetry.space_group_name_H-M   'P 1'
#
loop_
_entity.id
_entity.type
_entity.pdbx_description
1 polymer ?
#
loop_
_entity_poly.entity_id
_entity_poly.type
_entity_poly.pdbx_seq_one_letter_code
_entity_poly.pdbx_strand_id
1 'polypeptide(L)' 'MHEGPEAARDRSSGLSDKQQRILDFLRAFLLEKDYPPSIRDIQQGCEISSTSVVDYNLKRLEERGY' A
#
# COMPACT_ATOMS: atom_id res chain seq x y z
N MET A 1 -9.80 -27.82 -13.27
CA MET A 1 -9.20 -27.19 -12.08
C MET A 1 -7.79 -26.78 -12.48
N HIS A 2 -7.64 -25.59 -13.08
CA HIS A 2 -6.34 -25.09 -13.51
C HIS A 2 -5.79 -24.20 -12.40
N GLU A 3 -4.59 -24.56 -11.97
CA GLU A 3 -3.77 -23.92 -10.95
C GLU A 3 -3.67 -22.41 -11.23
N GLY A 4 -4.06 -21.61 -10.24
CA GLY A 4 -3.89 -20.16 -10.29
C GLY A 4 -2.40 -19.82 -10.34
N PRO A 5 -1.99 -18.81 -11.11
CA PRO A 5 -0.58 -18.47 -11.22
C PRO A 5 -0.08 -18.05 -9.84
N GLU A 6 0.94 -18.79 -9.40
CA GLU A 6 1.88 -18.46 -8.35
C GLU A 6 2.32 -17.00 -8.52
N ALA A 7 1.62 -16.09 -7.84
CA ALA A 7 1.90 -14.65 -7.93
C ALA A 7 3.32 -14.43 -7.46
N ALA A 8 4.15 -14.09 -8.45
CA ALA A 8 5.56 -13.86 -8.36
C ALA A 8 5.92 -13.12 -7.06
N ARG A 9 6.62 -13.84 -6.20
CA ARG A 9 7.37 -13.26 -5.07
C ARG A 9 8.52 -12.45 -5.66
N ASP A 10 8.24 -11.27 -6.22
CA ASP A 10 9.28 -10.27 -6.46
C ASP A 10 9.64 -9.64 -5.11
N ARG A 11 10.49 -10.35 -4.38
CA ARG A 11 11.02 -9.89 -3.10
C ARG A 11 12.08 -8.83 -3.38
N SER A 12 11.69 -7.60 -3.07
CA SER A 12 12.53 -6.61 -2.37
C SER A 12 13.76 -6.09 -3.12
N SER A 13 13.55 -5.12 -4.01
CA SER A 13 14.45 -3.97 -4.19
C SER A 13 13.81 -2.87 -5.06
N GLY A 14 12.91 -2.05 -4.50
CA GLY A 14 12.41 -0.90 -5.29
C GLY A 14 11.23 -0.09 -4.75
N LEU A 15 10.72 -0.40 -3.55
CA LEU A 15 9.75 0.49 -2.91
C LEU A 15 10.47 1.76 -2.43
N SER A 16 9.91 2.92 -2.76
CA SER A 16 10.32 4.17 -2.12
C SER A 16 9.90 4.15 -0.64
N ASP A 17 10.62 4.89 0.19
CA ASP A 17 10.27 5.06 1.62
C ASP A 17 8.80 5.44 1.83
N LYS A 18 8.23 6.26 0.93
CA LYS A 18 6.80 6.63 1.00
C LYS A 18 5.88 5.44 0.74
N GLN A 19 6.21 4.60 -0.23
CA GLN A 19 5.41 3.42 -0.56
C GLN A 19 5.48 2.39 0.57
N GLN A 20 6.67 2.21 1.15
CA GLN A 20 6.86 1.34 2.31
C GLN A 20 6.03 1.84 3.50
N ARG A 21 6.11 3.14 3.83
CA ARG A 21 5.30 3.76 4.89
C ARG A 21 3.80 3.57 4.67
N ILE A 22 3.31 3.71 3.44
CA ILE A 22 1.90 3.47 3.12
C ILE A 22 1.53 2.01 3.40
N LEU A 23 2.31 1.04 2.94
CA LEU A 23 2.03 -0.38 3.20
C LEU A 23 2.03 -0.72 4.69
N ASP A 24 3.01 -0.22 5.43
CA ASP A 24 3.09 -0.45 6.87
C ASP A 24 1.91 0.19 7.61
N PHE A 25 1.50 1.40 7.21
CA PHE A 25 0.32 2.05 7.75
C PHE A 25 -0.96 1.26 7.46
N LEU A 26 -1.17 0.79 6.22
CA LEU A 26 -2.33 -0.01 5.84
C LEU A 26 -2.43 -1.27 6.71
N ARG A 27 -1.32 -1.99 6.87
CA ARG A 27 -1.25 -3.22 7.69
C ARG A 27 -1.55 -2.94 9.15
N ALA A 28 -0.92 -1.91 9.72
CA ALA A 28 -1.14 -1.53 11.12
C ALA A 28 -2.59 -1.07 11.35
N PHE A 29 -3.15 -0.29 10.43
CA PHE A 29 -4.51 0.21 10.53
C PHE A 29 -5.55 -0.91 10.48
N LEU A 30 -5.39 -1.87 9.56
CA LEU A 30 -6.28 -3.04 9.47
C LEU A 30 -6.15 -3.99 10.67
N LEU A 31 -5.00 -3.99 11.35
CA LEU A 31 -4.83 -4.77 12.59
C LEU A 31 -5.52 -4.09 13.78
N GLU A 32 -5.53 -2.75 13.82
CA GLU A 32 -6.16 -1.97 14.89
C GLU A 32 -7.66 -1.73 14.67
N LYS A 33 -8.09 -1.64 13.41
CA LYS A 33 -9.45 -1.28 12.99
C LYS A 33 -10.06 -2.38 12.13
N ASP A 34 -11.34 -2.62 12.33
CA ASP A 34 -12.15 -3.55 11.51
C ASP A 34 -12.52 -2.99 10.12
N TYR A 35 -11.88 -1.92 9.66
CA TYR A 35 -12.17 -1.27 8.38
C TYR A 35 -10.92 -0.72 7.70
N PRO A 36 -10.88 -0.64 6.36
CA PRO A 36 -9.76 -0.07 5.64
C PRO A 36 -9.67 1.46 5.85
N PRO A 37 -8.45 2.02 5.93
CA PRO A 37 -8.29 3.47 6.05
C PRO A 37 -8.72 4.17 4.76
N SER A 38 -9.22 5.40 4.89
CA SER A 38 -9.48 6.26 3.73
C SER A 38 -8.17 6.86 3.19
N ILE A 39 -8.20 7.39 1.97
CA ILE A 39 -7.08 8.14 1.38
C ILE A 39 -6.64 9.31 2.30
N ARG A 40 -7.58 9.94 3.02
CA ARG A 40 -7.28 11.01 3.97
C ARG A 40 -6.61 10.50 5.25
N ASP A 41 -6.97 9.30 5.70
CA ASP A 41 -6.31 8.66 6.85
C ASP A 41 -4.87 8.29 6.50
N ILE A 42 -4.66 7.71 5.31
CA ILE A 42 -3.32 7.37 4.82
C ILE A 42 -2.47 8.64 4.64
N GLN A 43 -3.04 9.71 4.09
CA GLN A 43 -2.35 10.98 3.94
C GLN A 43 -1.84 11.49 5.30
N GLN A 44 -2.71 11.54 6.30
CA GLN A 44 -2.37 12.05 7.63
C GLN A 44 -1.41 11.10 8.36
N GLY A 45 -1.66 9.80 8.34
CA GLY A 45 -0.86 8.80 9.03
C GLY A 45 0.53 8.59 8.42
N CYS A 46 0.70 8.85 7.12
CA CYS A 46 2.00 8.78 6.44
C CYS A 46 2.67 10.15 6.25
N GLU A 47 2.06 11.24 6.74
CA GLU A 47 2.54 12.62 6.56
C GLU A 47 2.82 13.00 5.09
N ILE A 48 1.92 12.56 4.20
CA ILE A 48 2.05 12.81 2.76
C ILE A 48 1.42 14.16 2.42
N SER A 49 2.09 14.89 1.53
CA SER A 49 1.75 16.28 1.18
C SER A 49 0.35 16.46 0.56
N SER A 50 -0.20 15.43 -0.09
CA SER A 50 -1.56 15.49 -0.65
C SER A 50 -2.17 14.11 -0.89
N THR A 51 -3.51 14.06 -0.94
CA THR A 51 -4.26 12.86 -1.32
C THR A 51 -3.90 12.35 -2.72
N SER A 52 -3.57 13.23 -3.66
CA SER A 52 -3.14 12.82 -5.02
C SER A 52 -1.82 12.08 -5.01
N VAL A 53 -0.88 12.46 -4.12
CA VAL A 53 0.37 11.72 -3.95
C VAL A 53 0.11 10.35 -3.33
N VAL A 54 -0.84 10.25 -2.39
CA VAL A 54 -1.27 8.96 -1.84
C VAL A 54 -1.85 8.06 -2.93
N ASP A 55 -2.83 8.54 -3.68
CA ASP A 55 -3.47 7.80 -4.79
C ASP A 55 -2.45 7.30 -5.82
N TYR A 56 -1.51 8.17 -6.22
CA TYR A 56 -0.42 7.80 -7.12
C TYR A 56 0.46 6.67 -6.55
N ASN A 57 0.81 6.74 -5.27
CA ASN A 57 1.64 5.70 -4.66
C ASN A 57 0.88 4.38 -4.48
N LEU A 58 -0.42 4.43 -4.14
CA LEU A 58 -1.28 3.25 -4.05
C LEU A 58 -1.42 2.55 -5.39
N LYS A 59 -1.69 3.29 -6.47
CA LYS A 59 -1.74 2.72 -7.83
C LYS A 59 -0.42 2.05 -8.20
N ARG A 60 0.72 2.68 -7.88
CA ARG A 60 2.04 2.11 -8.14
C ARG A 60 2.35 0.87 -7.30
N LEU A 61 1.77 0.76 -6.11
CA LEU A 61 1.86 -0.44 -5.29
C LEU A 61 1.01 -1.57 -5.89
N GLU A 62 -0.23 -1.27 -6.28
CA GLU A 62 -1.16 -2.20 -6.93
C GLU A 62 -0.62 -2.72 -8.26
N GLU A 63 -0.08 -1.85 -9.12
CA GLU A 63 0.59 -2.21 -10.39
C GLU A 63 1.76 -3.18 -10.20
N ARG A 64 2.39 -3.14 -9.02
CA ARG A 64 3.49 -4.03 -8.65
C ARG A 64 3.03 -5.29 -7.89
N GLY A 65 1.73 -5.44 -7.66
CA GLY A 65 1.14 -6.61 -6.99
C GLY A 65 1.33 -6.63 -5.47
N TYR A 66 1.50 -5.46 -4.83
CA TYR A 66 1.53 -5.33 -3.37
C TYR A 66 0.15 -5.24 -2.73
#